data_AF-A0A7K9YE36-F1
#
_entry.id   AF-A0A7K9YE36-F1
#
_cell.length_a   1.000
_cell.length_b   1.000
_cell.length_c   1.000
_cell.angle_alpha   90.00
_cell.angle_beta   90.00
_cell.angle_gamma   90.00
#
_symmetry.space_group_name_H-M   'P 1'
#
loop_
_entity.id
_entity.type
_entity.pdbx_description
1 polymer ?
#
loop_
_entity_poly.entity_id
_entity_poly.type
_entity_poly.pdbx_seq_one_letter_code
_entity_poly.pdbx_strand_id
1 'polypeptide(L)'
;NSMPETGRLALYLLGLRATCPLPDPALLRFPVTWLKYYLEKDWAGSRQHGHPLTSFYQYSLGVLALCVHHKRVREEVIQRLLVAERHRHFGHADGNAVDTEAVAALAFACLEKEKHIRAGLAAELRAAVHRARARLVEAQRANGLIGNTFSTPLAMQVFIATDTCRTQLAYGRAMAALLQHLDAFTSAATMAQALLALNGRSYLGISSMQCQEELDTLMPVFLEPPTPGPHNVTVRLVVECPVPRCPQQLLYDSTVPAPSGASLLDLLRAAPPQGSQNFTFETQDTAYGPFLTSVLGMAAWPKERHYWQLLSGLGTSLQAGIADYRPEDGNTVILRLSKW
;
A
#
# COMPACT_ATOMS: atom_id res chain seq x y z
N ASN A 1 -5.50 5.12 -23.98
CA ASN A 1 -5.36 3.89 -23.16
C ASN A 1 -5.02 4.26 -21.73
N SER A 2 -6.01 4.23 -20.83
CA SER A 2 -5.86 4.41 -19.39
C SER A 2 -5.16 3.20 -18.73
N MET A 3 -4.49 3.44 -17.60
CA MET A 3 -3.92 2.36 -16.76
C MET A 3 -5.03 1.44 -16.22
N PRO A 4 -4.76 0.15 -15.96
CA PRO A 4 -5.74 -0.74 -15.34
C PRO A 4 -6.11 -0.27 -13.94
N GLU A 5 -7.41 -0.31 -13.61
CA GLU A 5 -7.95 0.03 -12.28
C GLU A 5 -8.08 -1.20 -11.38
N THR A 6 -7.16 -2.16 -11.52
CA THR A 6 -7.21 -3.48 -10.87
C THR A 6 -7.38 -3.36 -9.36
N GLY A 7 -6.57 -2.52 -8.70
CA GLY A 7 -6.60 -2.37 -7.25
C GLY A 7 -7.89 -1.74 -6.73
N ARG A 8 -8.35 -0.63 -7.34
CA ARG A 8 -9.59 0.05 -6.91
C ARG A 8 -10.82 -0.84 -7.08
N LEU A 9 -10.93 -1.53 -8.22
CA LEU A 9 -12.04 -2.43 -8.48
C LEU A 9 -12.00 -3.68 -7.58
N ALA A 10 -10.81 -4.18 -7.25
CA ALA A 10 -10.65 -5.26 -6.29
C ALA A 10 -11.10 -4.84 -4.89
N LEU A 11 -10.68 -3.68 -4.38
CA LEU A 11 -11.14 -3.14 -3.09
C LEU A 11 -12.65 -2.94 -3.05
N TYR A 12 -13.23 -2.42 -4.13
CA TYR A 12 -14.68 -2.27 -4.27
C TYR A 12 -15.39 -3.63 -4.13
N LEU A 13 -14.91 -4.67 -4.82
CA LEU A 13 -15.46 -6.02 -4.70
C LEU A 13 -15.28 -6.62 -3.30
N LEU A 14 -14.14 -6.40 -2.64
CA LEU A 14 -13.94 -6.81 -1.24
C LEU A 14 -14.96 -6.11 -0.32
N GLY A 15 -15.19 -4.82 -0.51
CA GLY A 15 -16.21 -4.05 0.20
C GLY A 15 -17.61 -4.60 -0.01
N LEU A 16 -18.01 -4.87 -1.27
CA LEU A 16 -19.29 -5.50 -1.58
C LEU A 16 -19.45 -6.89 -0.95
N ARG A 17 -18.36 -7.65 -0.80
CA ARG A 17 -18.42 -8.96 -0.13
C ARG A 17 -18.67 -8.83 1.37
N ALA A 18 -18.32 -7.70 1.95
CA ALA A 18 -18.47 -7.38 3.36
C ALA A 18 -19.81 -6.67 3.69
N THR A 19 -20.68 -6.39 2.71
CA THR A 19 -21.99 -5.78 2.98
C THR A 19 -23.02 -6.79 3.45
N CYS A 20 -24.02 -6.28 4.19
CA CYS A 20 -25.09 -7.06 4.80
C CYS A 20 -26.45 -6.37 4.50
N PRO A 21 -27.38 -7.01 3.76
CA PRO A 21 -27.23 -8.30 3.07
C PRO A 21 -26.24 -8.24 1.90
N LEU A 22 -25.88 -9.41 1.36
CA LEU A 22 -25.07 -9.46 0.15
C LEU A 22 -25.82 -8.80 -1.02
N PRO A 23 -25.10 -8.08 -1.91
CA PRO A 23 -25.72 -7.47 -3.08
C PRO A 23 -26.26 -8.55 -4.03
N ASP A 24 -27.25 -8.18 -4.83
CA ASP A 24 -27.76 -9.03 -5.91
C ASP A 24 -26.59 -9.52 -6.80
N PRO A 25 -26.44 -10.84 -7.04
CA PRO A 25 -25.45 -11.39 -7.96
C PRO A 25 -25.42 -10.72 -9.35
N ALA A 26 -26.53 -10.18 -9.83
CA ALA A 26 -26.60 -9.42 -11.08
C ALA A 26 -25.71 -8.17 -11.05
N LEU A 27 -25.68 -7.44 -9.93
CA LEU A 27 -24.84 -6.25 -9.73
C LEU A 27 -23.35 -6.60 -9.70
N LEU A 28 -23.00 -7.81 -9.28
CA LEU A 28 -21.61 -8.29 -9.23
C LEU A 28 -21.06 -8.70 -10.61
N ARG A 29 -21.92 -9.00 -11.59
CA ARG A 29 -21.49 -9.54 -12.89
C ARG A 29 -20.55 -8.57 -13.62
N PHE A 30 -20.92 -7.29 -13.68
CA PHE A 30 -20.15 -6.27 -14.40
C PHE A 30 -18.80 -5.97 -13.72
N PRO A 31 -18.73 -5.67 -12.41
CA PRO A 31 -17.46 -5.48 -11.70
C PRO A 31 -16.52 -6.70 -11.78
N VAL A 32 -17.04 -7.92 -11.63
CA VAL A 32 -16.22 -9.15 -11.74
C VAL A 32 -15.63 -9.29 -13.14
N THR A 33 -16.41 -9.01 -14.18
CA THR A 33 -15.95 -9.10 -15.58
C THR A 33 -14.83 -8.11 -15.85
N TRP A 34 -14.98 -6.87 -15.37
CA TRP A 34 -13.94 -5.85 -15.51
C TRP A 34 -12.68 -6.17 -14.70
N LEU A 35 -12.83 -6.73 -13.49
CA LEU A 35 -11.67 -7.12 -12.70
C LEU A 35 -10.87 -8.22 -13.40
N LYS A 36 -11.56 -9.22 -13.98
CA LYS A 36 -10.90 -10.24 -14.81
C LYS A 36 -10.18 -9.60 -16.00
N TYR A 37 -10.83 -8.69 -16.70
CA TYR A 37 -10.23 -7.99 -17.84
C TYR A 37 -8.97 -7.18 -17.45
N TYR A 38 -9.01 -6.42 -16.36
CA TYR A 38 -7.85 -5.66 -15.90
C TYR A 38 -6.72 -6.56 -15.39
N LEU A 39 -7.05 -7.65 -14.69
CA LEU A 39 -6.07 -8.62 -14.26
C LEU A 39 -5.38 -9.34 -15.44
N GLU A 40 -6.11 -9.60 -16.52
CA GLU A 40 -5.55 -10.13 -17.77
C GLU A 40 -4.62 -9.11 -18.46
N LYS A 41 -4.97 -7.82 -18.45
CA LYS A 41 -4.06 -6.76 -18.93
C LYS A 41 -2.79 -6.68 -18.12
N ASP A 42 -2.91 -6.71 -16.80
CA ASP A 42 -1.76 -6.72 -15.91
C ASP A 42 -0.88 -7.96 -16.11
N TRP A 43 -1.50 -9.13 -16.32
CA TRP A 43 -0.79 -10.37 -16.64
C TRP A 43 -0.03 -10.24 -17.97
N ALA A 44 -0.69 -9.75 -19.02
CA ALA A 44 -0.06 -9.55 -20.33
C ALA A 44 1.11 -8.55 -20.24
N GLY A 45 0.92 -7.42 -19.56
CA GLY A 45 1.99 -6.45 -19.29
C GLY A 45 3.14 -7.07 -18.51
N SER A 46 2.84 -7.92 -17.53
CA SER A 46 3.88 -8.63 -16.76
C SER A 46 4.71 -9.60 -17.59
N ARG A 47 4.17 -10.16 -18.67
CA ARG A 47 4.92 -10.99 -19.61
C ARG A 47 5.79 -10.15 -20.54
N GLN A 48 5.31 -8.97 -20.94
CA GLN A 48 6.02 -8.09 -21.86
C GLN A 48 7.15 -7.30 -21.17
N HIS A 49 6.91 -6.82 -19.95
CA HIS A 49 7.80 -5.89 -19.25
C HIS A 49 8.50 -6.51 -18.02
N GLY A 50 8.19 -7.77 -17.68
CA GLY A 50 8.69 -8.41 -16.47
C GLY A 50 7.96 -8.03 -15.17
N HIS A 51 7.03 -7.08 -15.22
CA HIS A 51 6.22 -6.59 -14.10
C HIS A 51 4.81 -6.16 -14.56
N PRO A 52 3.77 -6.26 -13.71
CA PRO A 52 2.40 -5.83 -14.05
C PRO A 52 2.35 -4.36 -14.50
N LEU A 53 1.31 -3.98 -15.25
CA LEU A 53 1.12 -2.56 -15.63
C LEU A 53 0.83 -1.70 -14.39
N THR A 54 0.23 -2.29 -13.36
CA THR A 54 0.05 -1.70 -12.03
C THR A 54 1.21 -2.09 -11.10
N SER A 55 0.98 -3.04 -10.19
CA SER A 55 1.98 -3.61 -9.29
C SER A 55 1.57 -5.03 -8.87
N PHE A 56 2.50 -5.82 -8.34
CA PHE A 56 2.15 -7.14 -7.80
C PHE A 56 1.21 -7.05 -6.57
N TYR A 57 1.20 -5.92 -5.86
CA TYR A 57 0.20 -5.66 -4.81
C TYR A 57 -1.22 -5.64 -5.40
N GLN A 58 -1.45 -4.81 -6.42
CA GLN A 58 -2.77 -4.71 -7.07
C GLN A 58 -3.15 -5.99 -7.81
N TYR A 59 -2.17 -6.65 -8.42
CA TYR A 59 -2.35 -7.97 -9.03
C TYR A 59 -2.87 -8.99 -8.02
N SER A 60 -2.20 -9.09 -6.88
CA SER A 60 -2.56 -10.00 -5.79
C SER A 60 -3.93 -9.66 -5.22
N LEU A 61 -4.25 -8.37 -5.09
CA LEU A 61 -5.54 -7.89 -4.63
C LEU A 61 -6.67 -8.30 -5.59
N GLY A 62 -6.43 -8.21 -6.89
CA GLY A 62 -7.37 -8.69 -7.91
C GLY A 62 -7.61 -10.19 -7.85
N VAL A 63 -6.56 -10.99 -7.67
CA VAL A 63 -6.67 -12.44 -7.46
C VAL A 63 -7.46 -12.76 -6.19
N LEU A 64 -7.14 -12.10 -5.07
CA LEU A 64 -7.81 -12.27 -3.78
C LEU A 64 -9.30 -11.92 -3.89
N ALA A 65 -9.65 -10.78 -4.48
CA ALA A 65 -11.02 -10.33 -4.66
C ALA A 65 -11.84 -11.30 -5.52
N LEU A 66 -11.29 -11.85 -6.60
CA LEU A 66 -11.97 -12.88 -7.39
C LEU A 66 -12.18 -14.16 -6.57
N CYS A 67 -11.18 -14.57 -5.79
CA CYS A 67 -11.25 -15.80 -5.01
C CYS A 67 -12.29 -15.73 -3.88
N VAL A 68 -12.36 -14.65 -3.10
CA VAL A 68 -13.36 -14.52 -2.01
C VAL A 68 -14.81 -14.41 -2.51
N HIS A 69 -14.99 -14.12 -3.80
CA HIS A 69 -16.27 -14.17 -4.51
C HIS A 69 -16.53 -15.52 -5.21
N HIS A 70 -15.70 -16.52 -4.95
CA HIS A 70 -15.72 -17.85 -5.59
C HIS A 70 -15.71 -17.79 -7.12
N LYS A 71 -14.98 -16.82 -7.67
CA LYS A 71 -14.79 -16.66 -9.11
C LYS A 71 -13.46 -17.29 -9.51
N ARG A 72 -13.53 -18.18 -10.50
CA ARG A 72 -12.33 -18.82 -11.07
C ARG A 72 -11.36 -17.77 -11.61
N VAL A 73 -10.10 -17.93 -11.24
CA VAL A 73 -8.95 -17.20 -11.77
C VAL A 73 -8.22 -18.12 -12.74
N ARG A 74 -7.75 -17.58 -13.87
CA ARG A 74 -7.04 -18.37 -14.88
C ARG A 74 -5.71 -18.89 -14.30
N GLU A 75 -5.30 -20.10 -14.66
CA GLU A 75 -4.15 -20.72 -14.02
C GLU A 75 -2.83 -19.98 -14.31
N GLU A 76 -2.65 -19.46 -15.52
CA GLU A 76 -1.44 -18.70 -15.90
C GLU A 76 -1.33 -17.37 -15.14
N VAL A 77 -2.46 -16.82 -14.70
CA VAL A 77 -2.51 -15.63 -13.84
C VAL A 77 -2.00 -16.01 -12.43
N ILE A 78 -2.44 -17.15 -11.91
CA ILE A 78 -1.97 -17.69 -10.62
C ILE A 78 -0.47 -18.02 -10.67
N GLN A 79 -0.04 -18.75 -11.71
CA GLN A 79 1.36 -19.13 -11.90
C GLN A 79 2.27 -17.91 -12.02
N ARG A 80 1.80 -16.83 -12.69
CA ARG A 80 2.59 -15.59 -12.79
C ARG A 80 2.91 -15.00 -11.42
N LEU A 81 1.94 -15.04 -10.50
CA LEU A 81 2.10 -14.55 -9.13
C LEU A 81 3.01 -15.49 -8.31
N LEU A 82 2.86 -16.81 -8.46
CA LEU A 82 3.74 -17.81 -7.83
C LEU A 82 5.20 -17.66 -8.26
N VAL A 83 5.45 -17.43 -9.55
CA VAL A 83 6.80 -17.17 -10.07
C VAL A 83 7.37 -15.89 -9.46
N ALA A 84 6.58 -14.82 -9.37
CA ALA A 84 7.03 -13.57 -8.74
C ALA A 84 7.37 -13.75 -7.25
N GLU A 85 6.58 -14.53 -6.50
CA GLU A 85 6.87 -14.90 -5.11
C GLU A 85 8.18 -15.69 -5.01
N ARG A 86 8.33 -16.74 -5.83
CA ARG A 86 9.49 -17.64 -5.77
C ARG A 86 10.80 -16.92 -6.05
N HIS A 87 10.79 -15.96 -6.98
CA HIS A 87 11.96 -15.18 -7.37
C HIS A 87 12.12 -13.88 -6.56
N ARG A 88 11.29 -13.64 -5.53
CA ARG A 88 11.33 -12.43 -4.70
C ARG A 88 11.20 -11.14 -5.50
N HIS A 89 10.42 -11.17 -6.59
CA HIS A 89 10.19 -10.01 -7.48
C HIS A 89 9.12 -9.03 -6.96
N PHE A 90 8.74 -9.13 -5.69
CA PHE A 90 7.78 -8.23 -5.06
C PHE A 90 8.40 -6.92 -4.54
N GLY A 91 9.72 -6.89 -4.33
CA GLY A 91 10.41 -5.75 -3.74
C GLY A 91 10.63 -4.58 -4.72
N HIS A 92 10.75 -3.39 -4.13
CA HIS A 92 11.33 -2.20 -4.77
C HIS A 92 12.86 -2.21 -4.56
N ALA A 93 13.58 -1.24 -5.14
CA ALA A 93 15.04 -1.10 -5.01
C ALA A 93 15.58 -1.17 -3.56
N ASP A 94 14.77 -0.78 -2.56
CA ASP A 94 15.12 -0.80 -1.12
C ASP A 94 14.70 -2.10 -0.39
N GLY A 95 14.21 -3.11 -1.11
CA GLY A 95 14.01 -4.48 -0.59
C GLY A 95 12.78 -4.72 0.32
N ASN A 96 12.05 -3.69 0.75
CA ASN A 96 10.83 -3.90 1.56
C ASN A 96 9.61 -4.20 0.66
N ALA A 97 9.09 -5.43 0.76
CA ALA A 97 7.97 -5.92 -0.04
C ALA A 97 6.80 -6.43 0.82
N VAL A 98 6.81 -6.15 2.12
CA VAL A 98 5.91 -6.77 3.12
C VAL A 98 4.44 -6.65 2.73
N ASP A 99 4.00 -5.49 2.27
CA ASP A 99 2.61 -5.27 1.85
C ASP A 99 2.22 -6.20 0.69
N THR A 100 3.07 -6.27 -0.33
CA THR A 100 2.84 -7.11 -1.52
C THR A 100 2.88 -8.59 -1.16
N GLU A 101 3.86 -8.98 -0.34
CA GLU A 101 4.02 -10.33 0.17
C GLU A 101 2.78 -10.78 0.96
N ALA A 102 2.26 -9.91 1.82
CA ALA A 102 1.09 -10.20 2.63
C ALA A 102 -0.18 -10.39 1.78
N VAL A 103 -0.47 -9.49 0.83
CA VAL A 103 -1.64 -9.66 -0.06
C VAL A 103 -1.50 -10.89 -0.96
N ALA A 104 -0.30 -11.16 -1.48
CA ALA A 104 -0.03 -12.36 -2.26
C ALA A 104 -0.29 -13.64 -1.43
N ALA A 105 0.19 -13.67 -0.18
CA ALA A 105 -0.05 -14.79 0.73
C ALA A 105 -1.55 -14.99 1.02
N LEU A 106 -2.32 -13.91 1.23
CA LEU A 106 -3.76 -13.98 1.40
C LEU A 106 -4.45 -14.53 0.14
N ALA A 107 -4.01 -14.08 -1.06
CA ALA A 107 -4.53 -14.60 -2.31
C ALA A 107 -4.23 -16.10 -2.50
N PHE A 108 -3.02 -16.55 -2.20
CA PHE A 108 -2.64 -17.96 -2.27
C PHE A 108 -3.41 -18.82 -1.27
N ALA A 109 -3.55 -18.36 -0.03
CA ALA A 109 -4.31 -19.07 1.01
C ALA A 109 -5.82 -19.13 0.68
N CYS A 110 -6.34 -18.19 -0.10
CA CYS A 110 -7.70 -18.25 -0.64
C CYS A 110 -7.81 -19.37 -1.69
N LEU A 111 -6.97 -19.30 -2.72
CA LEU A 111 -6.99 -20.22 -3.85
C LEU A 111 -6.73 -21.67 -3.42
N GLU A 112 -5.85 -21.89 -2.44
CA GLU A 112 -5.55 -23.22 -1.91
C GLU A 112 -6.82 -23.97 -1.42
N LYS A 113 -7.82 -23.23 -0.94
CA LYS A 113 -9.08 -23.78 -0.39
C LYS A 113 -10.15 -24.02 -1.47
N GLU A 114 -9.92 -23.57 -2.70
CA GLU A 114 -10.89 -23.67 -3.78
C GLU A 114 -10.95 -25.08 -4.40
N LYS A 115 -12.15 -25.66 -4.46
CA LYS A 115 -12.37 -27.05 -4.93
C LYS A 115 -11.93 -27.30 -6.37
N HIS A 116 -11.86 -26.25 -7.19
CA HIS A 116 -11.48 -26.36 -8.60
C HIS A 116 -9.97 -26.33 -8.82
N ILE A 117 -9.17 -26.08 -7.77
CA ILE A 117 -7.71 -26.10 -7.85
C ILE A 117 -7.21 -27.54 -7.73
N ARG A 118 -6.43 -27.95 -8.73
CA ARG A 118 -5.82 -29.28 -8.82
C ARG A 118 -4.77 -29.49 -7.73
N ALA A 119 -4.63 -30.73 -7.25
CA ALA A 119 -3.82 -31.08 -6.08
C ALA A 119 -2.36 -30.58 -6.15
N GLY A 120 -1.72 -30.69 -7.32
CA GLY A 120 -0.35 -30.19 -7.50
C GLY A 120 -0.22 -28.67 -7.33
N LEU A 121 -1.17 -27.90 -7.89
CA LEU A 121 -1.20 -26.45 -7.75
C LEU A 121 -1.56 -26.05 -6.31
N ALA A 122 -2.47 -26.77 -5.66
CA ALA A 122 -2.79 -26.55 -4.25
C ALA A 122 -1.57 -26.74 -3.34
N ALA A 123 -0.74 -27.77 -3.59
CA ALA A 123 0.50 -27.98 -2.86
C ALA A 123 1.51 -26.84 -3.08
N GLU A 124 1.61 -26.33 -4.30
CA GLU A 124 2.48 -25.19 -4.62
C GLU A 124 2.02 -23.90 -3.93
N LEU A 125 0.71 -23.62 -3.95
CA LEU A 125 0.09 -22.49 -3.25
C LEU A 125 0.36 -22.56 -1.74
N ARG A 126 0.16 -23.72 -1.12
CA ARG A 126 0.46 -23.95 0.29
C ARG A 126 1.93 -23.68 0.61
N ALA A 127 2.84 -24.17 -0.22
CA ALA A 127 4.27 -23.91 -0.06
C ALA A 127 4.60 -22.41 -0.20
N ALA A 128 3.95 -21.69 -1.12
CA ALA A 128 4.11 -20.25 -1.28
C ALA A 128 3.61 -19.48 -0.03
N VAL A 129 2.46 -19.86 0.55
CA VAL A 129 1.96 -19.29 1.81
C VAL A 129 2.96 -19.49 2.95
N HIS A 130 3.54 -20.69 3.07
CA HIS A 130 4.56 -20.96 4.09
C HIS A 130 5.81 -20.10 3.92
N ARG A 131 6.32 -19.96 2.69
CA ARG A 131 7.48 -19.11 2.39
C ARG A 131 7.20 -17.63 2.65
N ALA A 132 6.04 -17.15 2.22
CA ALA A 132 5.61 -15.77 2.47
C ALA A 132 5.56 -15.47 3.97
N ARG A 133 4.94 -16.35 4.75
CA ARG A 133 4.90 -16.21 6.22
C ARG A 133 6.31 -16.20 6.84
N ALA A 134 7.22 -17.06 6.38
CA ALA A 134 8.61 -17.05 6.85
C ALA A 134 9.28 -15.71 6.55
N ARG A 135 9.10 -15.14 5.34
CA ARG A 135 9.60 -13.82 4.99
C ARG A 135 8.99 -12.69 5.82
N LEU A 136 7.70 -12.77 6.16
CA LEU A 136 7.08 -11.81 7.07
C LEU A 136 7.69 -11.87 8.48
N VAL A 137 8.06 -13.06 8.95
CA VAL A 137 8.78 -13.22 10.23
C VAL A 137 10.20 -12.65 10.13
N GLU A 138 10.91 -12.90 9.03
CA GLU A 138 12.25 -12.35 8.77
C GLU A 138 12.23 -10.80 8.68
N ALA A 139 11.14 -10.23 8.18
CA ALA A 139 10.95 -8.79 8.08
C ALA A 139 10.55 -8.11 9.40
N GLN A 140 10.40 -8.87 10.50
CA GLN A 140 10.12 -8.30 11.81
C GLN A 140 11.36 -7.58 12.37
N ARG A 141 11.20 -6.29 12.65
CA ARG A 141 12.23 -5.44 13.24
C ARG A 141 12.34 -5.66 14.75
N ALA A 142 13.42 -5.14 15.34
CA ALA A 142 13.66 -5.22 16.78
C ALA A 142 12.53 -4.60 17.63
N ASN A 143 11.85 -3.57 17.10
CA ASN A 143 10.69 -2.94 17.74
C ASN A 143 9.37 -3.73 17.57
N GLY A 144 9.40 -4.92 16.96
CA GLY A 144 8.24 -5.80 16.79
C GLY A 144 7.40 -5.54 15.53
N LEU A 145 7.59 -4.42 14.84
CA LEU A 145 6.90 -4.13 13.57
C LEU A 145 7.38 -5.06 12.46
N ILE A 146 6.48 -5.49 11.59
CA ILE A 146 6.78 -6.30 10.40
C ILE A 146 6.84 -5.38 9.19
N GLY A 147 8.05 -5.16 8.64
CA GLY A 147 8.27 -4.09 7.68
C GLY A 147 8.27 -2.74 8.38
N ASN A 148 7.17 -1.99 8.32
CA ASN A 148 6.96 -0.73 9.03
C ASN A 148 5.59 -0.70 9.72
N THR A 149 5.23 0.44 10.31
CA THR A 149 3.96 0.65 11.01
C THR A 149 2.76 0.31 10.11
N PHE A 150 2.78 0.76 8.85
CA PHE A 150 1.66 0.63 7.92
C PHE A 150 1.54 -0.76 7.28
N SER A 151 2.65 -1.48 7.12
CA SER A 151 2.65 -2.84 6.57
C SER A 151 2.35 -3.92 7.63
N THR A 152 2.55 -3.59 8.91
CA THR A 152 2.37 -4.52 10.03
C THR A 152 0.94 -5.10 10.10
N PRO A 153 -0.14 -4.30 10.04
CA PRO A 153 -1.49 -4.85 10.06
C PRO A 153 -1.78 -5.84 8.94
N LEU A 154 -1.30 -5.56 7.73
CA LEU A 154 -1.52 -6.43 6.58
C LEU A 154 -0.75 -7.74 6.71
N ALA A 155 0.49 -7.70 7.21
CA ALA A 155 1.25 -8.89 7.56
C ALA A 155 0.53 -9.72 8.64
N MET A 156 -0.03 -9.07 9.66
CA MET A 156 -0.80 -9.72 10.73
C MET A 156 -2.01 -10.50 10.19
N GLN A 157 -2.68 -10.00 9.15
CA GLN A 157 -3.79 -10.70 8.49
C GLN A 157 -3.39 -12.06 7.94
N VAL A 158 -2.14 -12.26 7.50
CA VAL A 158 -1.66 -13.56 7.02
C VAL A 158 -1.64 -14.58 8.16
N PHE A 159 -1.13 -14.19 9.34
CA PHE A 159 -1.10 -15.09 10.49
C PHE A 159 -2.52 -15.47 10.94
N ILE A 160 -3.47 -14.52 10.86
CA ILE A 160 -4.90 -14.74 11.15
C ILE A 160 -5.49 -15.72 10.15
N ALA A 161 -5.28 -15.46 8.86
CA ALA A 161 -5.81 -16.28 7.77
C ALA A 161 -5.31 -17.73 7.75
N THR A 162 -4.09 -17.96 8.22
CA THR A 162 -3.48 -19.31 8.28
C THR A 162 -3.55 -19.94 9.67
N ASP A 163 -4.33 -19.39 10.59
CA ASP A 163 -4.51 -19.89 11.97
C ASP A 163 -3.19 -20.10 12.73
N THR A 164 -2.31 -19.10 12.64
CA THR A 164 -0.97 -19.12 13.29
C THR A 164 -0.77 -18.01 14.31
N CYS A 165 -1.80 -17.23 14.62
CA CYS A 165 -1.71 -16.14 15.60
C CYS A 165 -1.30 -16.61 17.00
N ARG A 166 -1.73 -17.80 17.41
CA ARG A 166 -1.46 -18.35 18.75
C ARG A 166 -0.09 -19.00 18.86
N THR A 167 0.44 -19.50 17.75
CA THR A 167 1.68 -20.29 17.73
C THR A 167 2.89 -19.46 17.33
N GLN A 168 2.69 -18.40 16.54
CA GLN A 168 3.79 -17.57 16.06
C GLN A 168 4.07 -16.41 17.02
N LEU A 169 5.22 -16.43 17.69
CA LEU A 169 5.67 -15.34 18.57
C LEU A 169 5.72 -13.99 17.85
N ALA A 170 6.04 -13.99 16.55
CA ALA A 170 6.06 -12.78 15.73
C ALA A 170 4.71 -12.05 15.72
N TYR A 171 3.58 -12.77 15.73
CA TYR A 171 2.24 -12.16 15.79
C TYR A 171 2.02 -11.39 17.09
N GLY A 172 2.37 -11.97 18.24
CA GLY A 172 2.24 -11.31 19.53
C GLY A 172 3.09 -10.04 19.64
N ARG A 173 4.33 -10.09 19.15
CA ARG A 173 5.22 -8.91 19.08
C ARG A 173 4.66 -7.84 18.14
N ALA A 174 4.13 -8.23 16.98
CA ALA A 174 3.54 -7.32 16.03
C ALA A 174 2.27 -6.65 16.58
N MET A 175 1.41 -7.38 17.28
CA MET A 175 0.23 -6.81 17.97
C MET A 175 0.64 -5.80 19.03
N ALA A 176 1.61 -6.14 19.89
CA ALA A 176 2.10 -5.22 20.91
C ALA A 176 2.68 -3.93 20.29
N ALA A 177 3.48 -4.07 19.22
CA ALA A 177 4.04 -2.94 18.50
C ALA A 177 2.96 -2.10 17.80
N LEU A 178 1.96 -2.72 17.18
CA LEU A 178 0.86 -2.02 16.52
C LEU A 178 0.06 -1.16 17.50
N LEU A 179 -0.25 -1.69 18.70
CA LEU A 179 -0.96 -0.95 19.74
C LEU A 179 -0.19 0.29 20.23
N GLN A 180 1.14 0.26 20.19
CA GLN A 180 1.99 1.39 20.55
C GLN A 180 2.07 2.49 19.47
N HIS A 181 1.66 2.19 18.23
CA HIS A 181 1.79 3.11 17.09
C HIS A 181 0.43 3.44 16.45
N LEU A 182 -0.67 3.33 17.20
CA LEU A 182 -2.03 3.60 16.68
C LEU A 182 -2.22 5.07 16.27
N ASP A 183 -1.49 5.98 16.90
CA ASP A 183 -1.45 7.41 16.59
C ASP A 183 -0.95 7.70 15.16
N ALA A 184 -0.16 6.81 14.57
CA ALA A 184 0.30 6.94 13.19
C ALA A 184 -0.82 6.74 12.14
N PHE A 185 -1.96 6.16 12.51
CA PHE A 185 -3.05 5.84 11.58
C PHE A 185 -4.07 6.98 11.49
N THR A 186 -3.64 8.11 10.96
CA THR A 186 -4.43 9.35 10.89
C THR A 186 -5.47 9.38 9.77
N SER A 187 -5.32 8.53 8.74
CA SER A 187 -6.23 8.48 7.59
C SER A 187 -7.23 7.32 7.70
N ALA A 188 -8.42 7.49 7.11
CA ALA A 188 -9.43 6.45 7.04
C ALA A 188 -8.91 5.17 6.36
N ALA A 189 -8.11 5.31 5.28
CA ALA A 189 -7.57 4.15 4.56
C ALA A 189 -6.55 3.36 5.38
N THR A 190 -5.61 4.05 6.06
CA THR A 190 -4.63 3.39 6.92
C THR A 190 -5.32 2.74 8.13
N MET A 191 -6.28 3.44 8.75
CA MET A 191 -7.02 2.90 9.89
C MET A 191 -7.87 1.69 9.50
N ALA A 192 -8.51 1.70 8.32
CA ALA A 192 -9.28 0.56 7.83
C ALA A 192 -8.43 -0.72 7.70
N GLN A 193 -7.16 -0.60 7.31
CA GLN A 193 -6.24 -1.73 7.27
C GLN A 193 -5.84 -2.22 8.66
N ALA A 194 -5.62 -1.29 9.61
CA ALA A 194 -5.31 -1.60 11.00
C ALA A 194 -6.46 -2.32 11.72
N LEU A 195 -7.69 -1.82 11.56
CA LEU A 195 -8.88 -2.33 12.25
C LEU A 195 -9.16 -3.80 11.99
N LEU A 196 -8.89 -4.31 10.79
CA LEU A 196 -9.02 -5.73 10.49
C LEU A 196 -8.11 -6.57 11.39
N ALA A 197 -6.82 -6.23 11.46
CA ALA A 197 -5.85 -6.94 12.27
C ALA A 197 -6.15 -6.82 13.77
N LEU A 198 -6.52 -5.61 14.23
CA LEU A 198 -6.90 -5.34 15.63
C LEU A 198 -8.11 -6.16 16.06
N ASN A 199 -9.09 -6.36 15.17
CA ASN A 199 -10.26 -7.19 15.42
C ASN A 199 -10.00 -8.70 15.17
N GLY A 200 -8.75 -9.11 14.95
CA GLY A 200 -8.41 -10.50 14.67
C GLY A 200 -9.03 -11.04 13.38
N ARG A 201 -9.26 -10.18 12.38
CA ARG A 201 -9.85 -10.51 11.08
C ARG A 201 -8.86 -10.29 9.94
N SER A 202 -9.15 -10.90 8.80
CA SER A 202 -8.39 -10.75 7.56
C SER A 202 -9.33 -10.58 6.37
N TYR A 203 -8.81 -10.11 5.23
CA TYR A 203 -9.57 -10.10 3.98
C TYR A 203 -10.11 -11.49 3.58
N LEU A 204 -9.47 -12.58 4.01
CA LEU A 204 -9.98 -13.94 3.77
C LEU A 204 -11.25 -14.23 4.57
N GLY A 205 -11.42 -13.62 5.74
CA GLY A 205 -12.60 -13.84 6.59
C GLY A 205 -13.91 -13.39 5.93
N ILE A 206 -13.85 -12.49 4.94
CA ILE A 206 -15.05 -11.96 4.27
C ILE A 206 -15.73 -13.00 3.37
N SER A 207 -15.02 -14.03 2.91
CA SER A 207 -15.60 -15.07 2.03
C SER A 207 -16.67 -15.91 2.73
N SER A 208 -16.65 -15.96 4.06
CA SER A 208 -17.59 -16.71 4.91
C SER A 208 -18.14 -15.86 6.05
N MET A 209 -18.11 -14.52 5.91
CA MET A 209 -18.59 -13.61 6.95
C MET A 209 -20.09 -13.78 7.15
N GLN A 210 -20.49 -13.93 8.42
CA GLN A 210 -21.87 -13.85 8.87
C GLN A 210 -22.05 -12.50 9.55
N CYS A 211 -23.02 -11.75 9.07
CA CYS A 211 -23.34 -10.44 9.60
C CYS A 211 -24.03 -10.59 10.94
N GLN A 212 -23.61 -9.77 11.90
CA GLN A 212 -24.29 -9.58 13.17
C GLN A 212 -24.76 -8.14 13.23
N GLU A 213 -25.86 -7.89 13.95
CA GLU A 213 -26.26 -6.51 14.25
C GLU A 213 -25.11 -5.82 14.99
N GLU A 214 -24.74 -4.64 14.51
CA GLU A 214 -23.75 -3.80 15.14
C GLU A 214 -24.46 -2.95 16.21
N LEU A 215 -23.81 -2.71 17.34
CA LEU A 215 -24.42 -2.08 18.51
C LEU A 215 -24.61 -0.56 18.35
N ASP A 216 -24.23 0.01 17.21
CA ASP A 216 -24.23 1.43 16.85
C ASP A 216 -23.67 2.34 17.95
N THR A 217 -22.52 1.92 18.48
CA THR A 217 -21.87 2.58 19.64
C THR A 217 -20.88 3.68 19.24
N LEU A 218 -20.65 3.86 17.94
CA LEU A 218 -19.70 4.85 17.43
C LEU A 218 -20.29 6.25 17.52
N MET A 219 -19.79 7.04 18.47
CA MET A 219 -20.13 8.45 18.58
C MET A 219 -19.09 9.31 17.85
N PRO A 220 -19.50 10.28 17.01
CA PRO A 220 -18.60 11.26 16.45
C PRO A 220 -17.90 12.04 17.56
N VAL A 221 -16.57 12.02 17.56
CA VAL A 221 -15.77 12.89 18.43
C VAL A 221 -15.30 14.07 17.59
N PHE A 222 -15.73 15.27 17.96
CA PHE A 222 -15.20 16.51 17.39
C PHE A 222 -13.94 16.86 18.16
N LEU A 223 -12.79 16.48 17.63
CA LEU A 223 -11.50 16.94 18.15
C LEU A 223 -11.26 18.35 17.64
N GLU A 224 -10.94 19.28 18.55
CA GLU A 224 -10.44 20.59 18.14
C GLU A 224 -9.13 20.39 17.36
N PRO A 225 -8.95 21.07 16.21
CA PRO A 225 -7.69 21.03 15.50
C PRO A 225 -6.56 21.42 16.46
N PRO A 226 -5.40 20.74 16.42
CA PRO A 226 -4.24 21.17 17.18
C PRO A 226 -4.00 22.65 16.88
N THR A 227 -3.93 23.47 17.93
CA THR A 227 -3.56 24.87 17.75
C THR A 227 -2.17 24.91 17.09
N PRO A 228 -1.97 25.70 16.02
CA PRO A 228 -0.66 25.87 15.43
C PRO A 228 0.32 26.23 16.55
N GLY A 229 1.42 25.50 16.64
CA GLY A 229 2.43 25.81 17.66
C GLY A 229 2.89 27.26 17.49
N PRO A 230 3.16 28.01 18.57
CA PRO A 230 3.50 29.44 18.50
C PRO A 230 4.82 29.74 17.77
N HIS A 231 5.54 28.70 17.33
CA HIS A 231 6.85 28.78 16.72
C HIS A 231 6.80 28.37 15.26
N ASN A 232 7.51 29.13 14.42
CA ASN A 232 7.79 28.73 13.05
C ASN A 232 8.95 27.73 13.05
N VAL A 233 8.80 26.69 12.25
CA VAL A 233 9.86 25.74 11.93
C VAL A 233 10.44 26.07 10.56
N THR A 234 11.70 25.71 10.37
CA THR A 234 12.50 26.00 9.20
C THR A 234 12.95 24.67 8.60
N VAL A 235 12.43 24.33 7.43
CA VAL A 235 12.67 23.03 6.78
C VAL A 235 13.44 23.25 5.49
N ARG A 236 14.51 22.49 5.26
CA ARG A 236 15.24 22.51 3.98
C ARG A 236 14.56 21.55 3.00
N LEU A 237 14.02 22.09 1.92
CA LEU A 237 13.41 21.32 0.83
C LEU A 237 14.39 21.18 -0.33
N VAL A 238 14.68 19.95 -0.71
CA VAL A 238 15.59 19.61 -1.80
C VAL A 238 14.83 18.81 -2.86
N VAL A 239 15.03 19.12 -4.14
CA VAL A 239 14.49 18.34 -5.26
C VAL A 239 15.65 17.83 -6.10
N GLU A 240 15.71 16.51 -6.27
CA GLU A 240 16.78 15.84 -6.99
C GLU A 240 16.21 14.99 -8.14
N CYS A 241 16.91 15.01 -9.27
CA CYS A 241 16.69 14.07 -10.34
C CYS A 241 18.02 13.44 -10.79
N PRO A 242 18.43 12.32 -10.18
CA PRO A 242 19.65 11.62 -10.56
C PRO A 242 19.53 10.84 -11.89
N VAL A 243 18.41 10.95 -12.60
CA VAL A 243 18.16 10.24 -13.86
C VAL A 243 18.89 10.94 -15.03
N PRO A 244 19.55 10.21 -15.96
CA PRO A 244 20.32 10.82 -17.06
C PRO A 244 19.53 11.76 -17.99
N ARG A 245 18.20 11.66 -18.03
CA ARG A 245 17.32 12.52 -18.83
C ARG A 245 17.06 13.89 -18.19
N CYS A 246 17.47 14.11 -16.95
CA CYS A 246 17.19 15.35 -16.26
C CYS A 246 18.20 16.45 -16.64
N PRO A 247 17.73 17.71 -16.71
CA PRO A 247 18.58 18.83 -17.11
C PRO A 247 19.72 19.06 -16.11
N GLN A 248 19.44 18.83 -14.82
CA GLN A 248 20.39 18.94 -13.71
C GLN A 248 20.06 17.89 -12.66
N GLN A 249 21.06 17.46 -11.89
CA GLN A 249 20.86 16.49 -10.80
C GLN A 249 20.18 17.11 -9.59
N LEU A 250 20.54 18.35 -9.24
CA LEU A 250 19.90 19.15 -8.22
C LEU A 250 19.02 20.18 -8.92
N LEU A 251 17.71 20.10 -8.65
CA LEU A 251 16.70 20.92 -9.33
C LEU A 251 16.21 22.05 -8.43
N TYR A 252 16.29 21.88 -7.11
CA TYR A 252 15.87 22.86 -6.13
C TYR A 252 16.51 22.60 -4.77
N ASP A 253 16.89 23.67 -4.09
CA ASP A 253 17.41 23.64 -2.72
C ASP A 253 17.09 24.98 -2.06
N SER A 254 16.06 24.99 -1.22
CA SER A 254 15.66 26.19 -0.48
C SER A 254 15.17 25.85 0.91
N THR A 255 15.28 26.84 1.78
CA THR A 255 14.71 26.81 3.11
C THR A 255 13.28 27.34 3.09
N VAL A 256 12.34 26.59 3.66
CA VAL A 256 10.92 26.91 3.70
C VAL A 256 10.50 27.13 5.16
N PRO A 257 10.09 28.36 5.54
CA PRO A 257 9.48 28.59 6.85
C PRO A 257 8.03 28.12 6.85
N ALA A 258 7.60 27.45 7.92
CA ALA A 258 6.20 27.07 8.12
C ALA A 258 5.83 27.05 9.61
N PRO A 259 4.55 27.16 9.96
CA PRO A 259 4.10 26.95 11.33
C PRO A 259 4.46 25.55 11.83
N SER A 260 4.80 25.42 13.12
CA SER A 260 5.01 24.11 13.74
C SER A 260 3.79 23.21 13.56
N GLY A 261 4.02 21.97 13.10
CA GLY A 261 2.97 20.99 12.80
C GLY A 261 2.42 21.04 11.36
N ALA A 262 2.92 21.95 10.52
CA ALA A 262 2.58 21.98 9.09
C ALA A 262 2.98 20.66 8.39
N SER A 263 2.15 20.22 7.44
CA SER A 263 2.46 19.04 6.63
C SER A 263 3.50 19.36 5.55
N LEU A 264 4.11 18.32 4.98
CA LEU A 264 4.96 18.47 3.79
C LEU A 264 4.17 19.10 2.63
N LEU A 265 2.88 18.80 2.48
CA LEU A 265 2.02 19.41 1.48
C LEU A 265 1.90 20.93 1.67
N ASP A 266 1.80 21.40 2.91
CA ASP A 266 1.78 22.84 3.22
C ASP A 266 3.13 23.49 2.91
N LEU A 267 4.24 22.79 3.17
CA LEU A 267 5.57 23.24 2.77
C LEU A 267 5.74 23.33 1.25
N LEU A 268 5.21 22.38 0.47
CA LEU A 268 5.24 22.45 -0.99
C LEU A 268 4.44 23.64 -1.54
N ARG A 269 3.34 24.02 -0.87
CA ARG A 269 2.55 25.22 -1.22
C ARG A 269 3.27 26.52 -0.84
N ALA A 270 4.03 26.50 0.26
CA ALA A 270 4.77 27.66 0.76
C ALA A 270 6.19 27.79 0.20
N ALA A 271 6.64 26.85 -0.63
CA ALA A 271 8.00 26.81 -1.15
C ALA A 271 8.33 28.08 -1.97
N PRO A 272 9.42 28.79 -1.64
CA PRO A 272 9.77 30.02 -2.34
C PRO A 272 10.23 29.76 -3.78
N PRO A 273 10.13 30.77 -4.66
CA PRO A 273 10.71 30.68 -6.00
C PRO A 273 12.23 30.53 -5.94
N GLN A 274 12.80 29.84 -6.93
CA GLN A 274 14.24 29.76 -7.12
C GLN A 274 14.63 30.57 -8.37
N GLY A 275 15.30 31.71 -8.16
CA GLY A 275 15.57 32.66 -9.23
C GLY A 275 14.27 33.24 -9.80
N SER A 276 14.07 33.08 -11.11
CA SER A 276 12.87 33.56 -11.82
C SER A 276 11.74 32.52 -11.92
N GLN A 277 11.91 31.32 -11.37
CA GLN A 277 10.94 30.23 -11.48
C GLN A 277 10.23 29.99 -10.15
N ASN A 278 8.90 29.96 -10.19
CA ASN A 278 8.08 29.57 -9.05
C ASN A 278 8.18 28.07 -8.80
N PHE A 279 8.11 27.66 -7.54
CA PHE A 279 7.95 26.26 -7.20
C PHE A 279 6.56 25.78 -7.63
N THR A 280 6.50 24.67 -8.37
CA THR A 280 5.25 24.07 -8.85
C THR A 280 5.25 22.58 -8.56
N PHE A 281 4.07 22.02 -8.29
CA PHE A 281 3.89 20.59 -8.11
C PHE A 281 2.46 20.20 -8.48
N GLU A 282 2.26 18.93 -8.82
CA GLU A 282 0.94 18.37 -9.08
C GLU A 282 0.73 17.10 -8.26
N THR A 283 -0.52 16.85 -7.90
CA THR A 283 -0.93 15.68 -7.14
C THR A 283 -2.12 15.00 -7.79
N GLN A 284 -2.24 13.70 -7.55
CA GLN A 284 -3.43 12.92 -7.87
C GLN A 284 -4.08 12.41 -6.59
N ASP A 285 -5.40 12.56 -6.48
CA ASP A 285 -6.15 12.04 -5.33
C ASP A 285 -6.19 10.51 -5.31
N THR A 286 -5.82 9.95 -4.16
CA THR A 286 -5.87 8.52 -3.88
C THR A 286 -6.61 8.23 -2.57
N ALA A 287 -6.92 6.96 -2.32
CA ALA A 287 -7.50 6.55 -1.05
C ALA A 287 -6.58 6.86 0.17
N TYR A 288 -5.27 6.99 -0.06
CA TYR A 288 -4.27 7.31 0.96
C TYR A 288 -3.89 8.80 0.95
N GLY A 289 -4.71 9.66 0.33
CA GLY A 289 -4.42 11.09 0.20
C GLY A 289 -3.73 11.46 -1.12
N PRO A 290 -3.25 12.71 -1.23
CA PRO A 290 -2.68 13.25 -2.46
C PRO A 290 -1.32 12.59 -2.77
N PHE A 291 -1.25 11.92 -3.91
CA PHE A 291 -0.02 11.31 -4.42
C PHE A 291 0.73 12.28 -5.33
N LEU A 292 2.00 12.53 -5.05
CA LEU A 292 2.83 13.48 -5.78
C LEU A 292 3.18 12.93 -7.18
N THR A 293 2.71 13.62 -8.23
CA THR A 293 2.89 13.18 -9.63
C THR A 293 3.87 14.03 -10.42
N SER A 294 4.02 15.31 -10.06
CA SER A 294 4.92 16.24 -10.76
C SER A 294 5.56 17.22 -9.78
N VAL A 295 6.82 17.58 -10.01
CA VAL A 295 7.55 18.63 -9.27
C VAL A 295 8.33 19.46 -10.26
N LEU A 296 8.22 20.78 -10.19
CA LEU A 296 8.88 21.74 -11.09
C LEU A 296 8.60 21.44 -12.58
N GLY A 297 7.35 21.09 -12.90
CA GLY A 297 6.91 20.69 -14.23
C GLY A 297 7.38 19.31 -14.70
N MET A 298 8.16 18.58 -13.90
CA MET A 298 8.61 17.22 -14.22
C MET A 298 7.64 16.18 -13.68
N ALA A 299 6.78 15.69 -14.57
CA ALA A 299 5.93 14.56 -14.29
C ALA A 299 6.75 13.27 -14.14
N ALA A 300 6.40 12.47 -13.15
CA ALA A 300 6.89 11.10 -13.04
C ALA A 300 6.49 10.29 -14.28
N TRP A 301 7.24 9.22 -14.56
CA TRP A 301 6.97 8.30 -15.68
C TRP A 301 6.55 6.92 -15.16
N PRO A 302 5.27 6.71 -14.78
CA PRO A 302 4.81 5.43 -14.22
C PRO A 302 5.09 4.23 -15.13
N LYS A 303 4.92 4.39 -16.45
CA LYS A 303 5.19 3.33 -17.44
C LYS A 303 6.67 2.94 -17.52
N GLU A 304 7.57 3.86 -17.20
CA GLU A 304 9.01 3.62 -17.13
C GLU A 304 9.48 3.34 -15.70
N ARG A 305 8.54 3.10 -14.78
CA ARG A 305 8.84 2.82 -13.37
C ARG A 305 9.52 3.99 -12.65
N HIS A 306 9.13 5.23 -12.92
CA HIS A 306 9.60 6.41 -12.17
C HIS A 306 8.50 6.98 -11.28
N TYR A 307 8.89 7.44 -10.09
CA TYR A 307 8.03 8.10 -9.11
C TYR A 307 8.82 9.11 -8.28
N TRP A 308 8.12 10.05 -7.65
CA TRP A 308 8.71 10.98 -6.70
C TRP A 308 8.80 10.31 -5.33
N GLN A 309 10.00 9.89 -4.97
CA GLN A 309 10.32 9.32 -3.67
C GLN A 309 10.53 10.44 -2.65
N LEU A 310 9.92 10.29 -1.47
CA LEU A 310 10.08 11.22 -0.36
C LEU A 310 11.14 10.65 0.59
N LEU A 311 12.19 11.42 0.86
CA LEU A 311 13.30 11.01 1.71
C LEU A 311 13.55 12.04 2.82
N SER A 312 14.07 11.58 3.95
CA SER A 312 14.68 12.45 4.96
C SER A 312 16.06 12.93 4.51
N GLY A 313 16.64 13.89 5.23
CA GLY A 313 18.02 14.37 5.00
C GLY A 313 19.11 13.30 5.12
N LEU A 314 18.80 12.17 5.77
CA LEU A 314 19.69 11.01 5.86
C LEU A 314 19.58 10.06 4.64
N GLY A 315 18.72 10.40 3.67
CA GLY A 315 18.43 9.56 2.50
C GLY A 315 17.52 8.37 2.79
N THR A 316 16.86 8.33 3.96
CA THR A 316 15.91 7.27 4.31
C THR A 316 14.51 7.60 3.81
N SER A 317 13.83 6.61 3.23
CA SER A 317 12.44 6.75 2.75
C SER A 317 11.49 7.15 3.88
N LEU A 318 10.72 8.22 3.66
CA LEU A 318 9.65 8.60 4.57
C LEU A 318 8.58 7.52 4.57
N GLN A 319 7.94 7.32 5.72
CA GLN A 319 6.90 6.32 5.91
C GLN A 319 5.49 6.88 5.68
N ALA A 320 5.35 8.19 5.48
CA ALA A 320 4.09 8.90 5.32
C ALA A 320 4.08 9.72 4.03
N GLY A 321 2.88 9.97 3.48
CA GLY A 321 2.68 10.80 2.30
C GLY A 321 2.82 12.29 2.60
N ILE A 322 2.76 13.13 1.56
CA ILE A 322 2.95 14.58 1.68
C ILE A 322 1.92 15.26 2.60
N ALA A 323 0.69 14.75 2.69
CA ALA A 323 -0.35 15.31 3.57
C ALA A 323 -0.20 14.91 5.05
N ASP A 324 0.48 13.79 5.32
CA ASP A 324 0.57 13.20 6.66
C ASP A 324 1.92 13.47 7.32
N TYR A 325 3.01 13.50 6.54
CA TYR A 325 4.34 13.79 7.07
C TYR A 325 4.45 15.23 7.58
N ARG A 326 4.90 15.40 8.83
CA ARG A 326 5.10 16.69 9.50
C ARG A 326 6.57 16.79 9.89
N PRO A 327 7.39 17.55 9.14
CA PRO A 327 8.80 17.69 9.45
C PRO A 327 9.02 18.53 10.71
N GLU A 328 10.09 18.23 11.43
CA GLU A 328 10.54 19.03 12.59
C GLU A 328 11.47 20.17 12.16
N ASP A 329 11.73 21.11 13.07
CA ASP A 329 12.64 22.22 12.80
C ASP A 329 14.05 21.73 12.42
N GLY A 330 14.65 22.36 11.42
CA GLY A 330 15.97 21.97 10.88
C GLY A 330 15.97 20.68 10.06
N ASN A 331 14.83 19.99 9.89
CA ASN A 331 14.77 18.82 9.03
C ASN A 331 15.10 19.17 7.57
N THR A 332 15.69 18.20 6.88
CA THR A 332 15.80 18.23 5.42
C THR A 332 14.85 17.19 4.84
N VAL A 333 14.06 17.58 3.83
CA VAL A 333 13.20 16.70 3.05
C VAL A 333 13.66 16.73 1.60
N ILE A 334 13.86 15.56 1.02
CA ILE A 334 14.33 15.40 -0.35
C ILE A 334 13.21 14.75 -1.18
N LEU A 335 12.81 15.41 -2.26
CA LEU A 335 11.97 14.85 -3.32
C LEU A 335 12.87 14.34 -4.43
N ARG A 336 13.02 13.03 -4.55
CA ARG A 336 13.90 12.41 -5.54
C ARG A 336 13.09 11.72 -6.63
N LEU A 337 13.35 12.03 -7.90
CA LEU A 337 12.81 11.22 -8.99
C LEU A 337 13.56 9.89 -9.05
N SER A 338 12.93 8.84 -8.53
CA SER A 338 13.53 7.52 -8.36
C SER A 338 12.92 6.51 -9.32
N LYS A 339 13.66 5.44 -9.58
CA LYS A 339 13.21 4.28 -10.34
C LYS A 339 13.00 3.07 -9.42
N TRP A 340 11.89 2.34 -9.55
CA TRP A 340 11.65 1.07 -8.83
C TRP A 340 11.99 -0.16 -9.65
#